data_AF-A0A2R6RKT3-F1
#
_entry.id   AF-A0A2R6RKT3-F1
#
_cell.length_a   1.000
_cell.length_b   1.000
_cell.length_c   1.000
_cell.angle_alpha   90.00
_cell.angle_beta   90.00
_cell.angle_gamma   90.00
#
_symmetry.space_group_name_H-M   'P 1'
#
loop_
_entity.id
_entity.type
_entity.pdbx_description
1 polymer ?
#
loop_
_entity_poly.entity_id
_entity_poly.type
_entity_poly.pdbx_seq_one_letter_code
_entity_poly.pdbx_strand_id
1 'polypeptide(L)'
;MLINTLNHFGDCSGLRVSIAKSSLFTSGICSQDMDTIKEITGFTQGSFPFRYLGIPVADSRLSIDQYGPLIDKITGHISAWAGANLSYAGRIELIKSVLQGAECFWLSILPTPAGVQAKIIKLCKNFLWSGKCSENKKPLVAWRDITLPKSEGGLGIRNSKAWNKALLAKTMWDIQSKKDSLWVMGLRDEIIATEQSQPAAAQKINQWTANGDLHSKLAYDYFKPKANKLKWPAVIWSNYTTPKHAFILWLAMKERLLTKDRLPDPGADQTCSLCRTENETTEHLFFQCNFVRQIWSPIKSWMGFRRTLSTLKAAVKWSIKEARGTGIQSKAKRLGIACTTYFVWEARNLR
;
A
#
# COMPACT_ATOMS: atom_id res chain seq x y z
N MET A 1 -12.95 47.62 3.84
CA MET A 1 -13.78 46.76 4.71
C MET A 1 -12.97 45.64 5.35
N LEU A 2 -12.29 44.77 4.58
CA LEU A 2 -11.51 43.63 5.10
C LEU A 2 -10.49 44.00 6.20
N ILE A 3 -9.58 44.95 5.92
CA ILE A 3 -8.52 45.34 6.87
C ILE A 3 -9.10 45.92 8.16
N ASN A 4 -10.12 46.76 8.07
CA ASN A 4 -10.81 47.31 9.24
C ASN A 4 -11.44 46.20 10.09
N THR A 5 -12.05 45.19 9.45
CA THR A 5 -12.60 44.03 10.15
C THR A 5 -11.50 43.20 10.83
N LEU A 6 -10.38 42.96 10.14
CA LEU A 6 -9.24 42.22 10.71
C LEU A 6 -8.59 42.96 11.89
N ASN A 7 -8.47 44.29 11.78
CA ASN A 7 -7.97 45.14 12.86
C ASN A 7 -8.92 45.15 14.05
N HIS A 8 -10.23 45.34 13.82
CA HIS A 8 -11.23 45.28 14.88
C HIS A 8 -11.26 43.92 15.58
N PHE A 9 -11.20 42.82 14.83
CA PHE A 9 -11.04 41.49 15.41
C PHE A 9 -9.74 41.38 16.21
N GLY A 10 -8.65 41.93 15.70
CA GLY A 10 -7.38 41.99 16.41
C GLY A 10 -7.46 42.78 17.70
N ASP A 11 -8.20 43.88 17.74
CA ASP A 11 -8.39 44.70 18.95
C ASP A 11 -9.23 43.97 20.00
N CYS A 12 -10.24 43.21 19.57
CA CYS A 12 -11.04 42.38 20.46
C CYS A 12 -10.32 41.12 20.96
N SER A 13 -9.45 40.51 20.14
CA SER A 13 -8.80 39.21 20.44
C SER A 13 -7.34 39.31 20.90
N GLY A 14 -6.69 40.46 20.72
CA GLY A 14 -5.24 40.63 20.92
C GLY A 14 -4.38 40.07 19.78
N LEU A 15 -4.96 39.50 18.72
CA LEU A 15 -4.22 38.98 17.57
C LEU A 15 -3.87 40.07 16.55
N ARG A 16 -2.84 39.84 15.74
CA ARG A 16 -2.42 40.74 14.64
C ARG A 16 -2.10 39.95 13.37
N VAL A 17 -2.42 40.54 12.22
CA VAL A 17 -2.10 39.94 10.92
C VAL A 17 -0.61 40.10 10.63
N SER A 18 0.05 39.00 10.25
CA SER A 18 1.44 39.03 9.82
C SER A 18 1.52 39.36 8.33
N ILE A 19 1.73 40.64 8.00
CA ILE A 19 1.86 41.12 6.61
C ILE A 19 2.89 40.29 5.83
N ALA A 20 4.04 39.95 6.43
CA ALA A 20 5.09 39.15 5.80
C ALA A 20 4.70 37.70 5.44
N LYS A 21 3.62 37.17 6.03
CA LYS A 21 3.11 35.81 5.77
C LYS A 21 1.80 35.83 4.98
N SER A 22 1.24 37.01 4.75
CA SER A 22 -0.02 37.22 4.06
C SER A 22 0.25 37.64 2.62
N SER A 23 -0.47 37.04 1.68
CA SER A 23 -0.32 37.36 0.26
C SER A 23 -1.67 37.35 -0.44
N LEU A 24 -1.81 38.20 -1.45
CA LEU A 24 -3.01 38.31 -2.27
C LEU A 24 -2.89 37.40 -3.49
N PHE A 25 -3.92 36.60 -3.73
CA PHE A 25 -4.08 35.78 -4.93
C PHE A 25 -5.38 36.19 -5.60
N THR A 26 -5.32 36.60 -6.85
CA THR A 26 -6.47 37.15 -7.57
C THR A 26 -6.59 36.51 -8.95
N SER A 27 -7.81 36.50 -9.48
CA SER A 27 -8.12 36.00 -10.81
C SER A 27 -9.09 36.97 -11.49
N GLY A 28 -8.78 37.40 -12.71
CA GLY A 28 -9.65 38.29 -13.50
C GLY A 28 -9.71 39.75 -13.05
N ILE A 29 -8.73 40.24 -12.28
CA ILE A 29 -8.64 41.64 -11.83
C ILE A 29 -7.63 42.39 -12.71
N CYS A 30 -7.96 43.63 -13.10
CA CYS A 30 -7.05 44.47 -13.88
C CYS A 30 -5.88 44.99 -13.03
N SER A 31 -4.78 45.43 -13.66
CA SER A 31 -3.58 45.88 -12.93
C SER A 31 -3.83 47.08 -12.01
N GLN A 32 -4.67 48.04 -12.44
CA GLN A 32 -4.98 49.25 -11.67
C GLN A 32 -5.70 48.94 -10.35
N ASP A 33 -6.72 48.07 -10.40
CA ASP A 33 -7.43 47.62 -9.20
C ASP A 33 -6.50 46.82 -8.29
N MET A 34 -5.61 46.00 -8.87
CA MET A 34 -4.63 45.23 -8.09
C MET A 34 -3.68 46.11 -7.29
N ASP A 35 -3.19 47.19 -7.89
CA ASP A 35 -2.28 48.12 -7.21
C ASP A 35 -3.01 48.91 -6.11
N THR A 36 -4.25 49.32 -6.38
CA THR A 36 -5.12 49.93 -5.36
C THR A 36 -5.34 48.98 -4.16
N ILE A 37 -5.59 47.70 -4.41
CA ILE A 37 -5.77 46.69 -3.34
C ILE A 37 -4.47 46.49 -2.55
N LYS A 38 -3.31 46.47 -3.22
CA LYS A 38 -2.00 46.36 -2.53
C LYS A 38 -1.76 47.55 -1.62
N GLU A 39 -2.05 48.77 -2.07
CA GLU A 39 -1.90 49.99 -1.27
C GLU A 39 -2.80 49.97 -0.03
N ILE A 40 -4.06 49.58 -0.18
CA ILE A 40 -5.02 49.53 0.93
C ILE A 40 -4.66 48.43 1.95
N THR A 41 -4.19 47.28 1.47
CA THR A 41 -3.98 46.08 2.33
C THR A 41 -2.56 45.94 2.87
N GLY A 42 -1.57 46.48 2.18
CA GLY A 42 -0.15 46.25 2.45
C GLY A 42 0.34 44.83 2.14
N PHE A 43 -0.50 43.96 1.57
CA PHE A 43 -0.11 42.58 1.25
C PHE A 43 0.61 42.48 -0.10
N THR A 44 1.59 41.60 -0.18
CA THR A 44 2.28 41.30 -1.43
C THR A 44 1.41 40.44 -2.33
N GLN A 45 1.49 40.65 -3.65
CA GLN A 45 0.85 39.76 -4.62
C GLN A 45 1.62 38.44 -4.67
N GLY A 46 0.91 37.33 -4.46
CA GLY A 46 1.43 35.98 -4.62
C GLY A 46 1.32 35.48 -6.05
N SER A 47 2.05 34.42 -6.36
CA SER A 47 2.01 33.71 -7.64
C SER A 47 1.57 32.26 -7.44
N PHE A 48 0.80 31.73 -8.38
CA PHE A 48 0.50 30.30 -8.44
C PHE A 48 1.69 29.51 -9.05
N PRO A 49 1.90 28.25 -8.65
CA PRO A 49 1.27 27.57 -7.51
C PRO A 49 1.87 28.02 -6.17
N PHE A 50 1.06 28.02 -5.11
CA PHE A 50 1.55 28.22 -3.73
C PHE A 50 1.15 27.04 -2.85
N ARG A 51 1.74 26.92 -1.65
CA ARG A 51 1.47 25.79 -0.75
C ARG A 51 0.48 26.18 0.35
N TYR A 52 -0.61 25.43 0.46
CA TYR A 52 -1.60 25.56 1.53
C TYR A 52 -1.76 24.22 2.25
N LEU A 53 -1.53 24.20 3.57
CA LEU A 53 -1.58 22.97 4.39
C LEU A 53 -0.78 21.79 3.81
N GLY A 54 0.34 22.09 3.14
CA GLY A 54 1.21 21.09 2.53
C GLY A 54 0.85 20.68 1.10
N ILE A 55 -0.31 21.10 0.58
CA ILE A 55 -0.80 20.84 -0.79
C ILE A 55 -0.54 22.06 -1.70
N PRO A 56 -0.05 21.87 -2.93
CA PRO A 56 0.01 22.93 -3.93
C PRO A 56 -1.39 23.34 -4.37
N VAL A 57 -1.70 24.62 -4.24
CA VAL A 57 -2.86 25.27 -4.83
C VAL A 57 -2.39 25.92 -6.12
N ALA A 58 -2.99 25.54 -7.24
CA ALA A 58 -2.70 26.08 -8.56
C ALA A 58 -3.98 26.65 -9.19
N ASP A 59 -3.79 27.52 -10.18
CA ASP A 59 -4.84 28.07 -11.05
C ASP A 59 -5.36 27.06 -12.09
N SER A 60 -4.69 25.91 -12.20
CA SER A 60 -4.91 24.87 -13.19
C SER A 60 -4.74 23.48 -12.58
N ARG A 61 -5.01 22.42 -13.35
CA ARG A 61 -4.81 21.04 -12.89
C ARG A 61 -3.33 20.82 -12.58
N LEU A 62 -3.06 20.18 -11.43
CA LEU A 62 -1.68 19.98 -11.01
C LEU A 62 -0.90 19.09 -11.99
N SER A 63 0.26 19.59 -12.41
CA SER A 63 1.23 18.84 -13.21
C SER A 63 1.89 17.76 -12.36
N ILE A 64 2.52 16.77 -13.01
CA ILE A 64 3.24 15.68 -12.32
C ILE A 64 4.33 16.23 -11.39
N ASP A 65 4.99 17.33 -11.78
CA ASP A 65 6.12 17.90 -11.03
C ASP A 65 5.66 18.61 -9.76
N GLN A 66 4.44 19.15 -9.75
CA GLN A 66 3.85 19.76 -8.55
C GLN A 66 3.54 18.73 -7.45
N TYR A 67 3.51 17.43 -7.77
CA TYR A 67 3.46 16.35 -6.75
C TYR A 67 4.83 16.05 -6.13
N GLY A 68 5.90 16.75 -6.52
CA GLY A 68 7.25 16.65 -5.95
C GLY A 68 7.27 16.54 -4.42
N PRO A 69 6.57 17.43 -3.67
CA PRO A 69 6.57 17.36 -2.21
C PRO A 69 6.02 16.06 -1.62
N LEU A 70 5.07 15.39 -2.29
CA LEU A 70 4.59 14.07 -1.89
C LEU A 70 5.67 13.00 -2.13
N ILE A 71 6.28 13.04 -3.32
CA ILE A 71 7.35 12.10 -3.70
C ILE A 71 8.55 12.26 -2.77
N ASP A 72 8.94 13.49 -2.45
CA ASP A 72 10.04 13.80 -1.54
C ASP A 72 9.73 13.32 -0.13
N LYS A 73 8.49 13.49 0.34
CA LYS A 73 8.07 12.98 1.66
C LYS A 73 8.18 11.45 1.74
N ILE A 74 7.70 10.73 0.73
CA ILE A 74 7.81 9.26 0.65
C ILE A 74 9.29 8.84 0.56
N THR A 75 10.06 9.53 -0.27
CA THR A 75 11.50 9.28 -0.46
C THR A 75 12.28 9.52 0.83
N GLY A 76 11.98 10.58 1.56
CA GLY A 76 12.59 10.89 2.85
C GLY A 76 12.33 9.81 3.90
N HIS A 77 11.09 9.31 3.99
CA HIS A 77 10.77 8.19 4.87
C HIS A 77 11.57 6.93 4.51
N ILE A 78 11.62 6.56 3.23
CA ILE A 78 12.38 5.38 2.79
C ILE A 78 13.88 5.54 3.07
N SER A 79 14.42 6.74 2.80
CA SER A 79 15.85 7.03 3.01
C SER A 79 16.23 6.94 4.49
N ALA A 80 15.36 7.41 5.39
CA ALA A 80 15.55 7.27 6.83
C ALA A 80 15.60 5.81 7.31
N TRP A 81 15.00 4.88 6.56
CA TRP A 81 15.01 3.44 6.89
C TRP A 81 16.06 2.64 6.12
N ALA A 82 16.79 3.25 5.18
CA ALA A 82 17.74 2.53 4.32
C ALA A 82 18.88 1.85 5.10
N GLY A 83 19.26 2.41 6.25
CA GLY A 83 20.28 1.84 7.14
C GLY A 83 19.76 0.80 8.14
N ALA A 84 18.44 0.58 8.21
CA ALA A 84 17.86 -0.37 9.15
C ALA A 84 17.78 -1.78 8.54
N ASN A 85 18.17 -2.81 9.29
CA ASN A 85 18.05 -4.22 8.90
C ASN A 85 16.59 -4.71 9.02
N LEU A 86 15.72 -4.16 8.17
CA LEU A 86 14.30 -4.46 8.15
C LEU A 86 14.00 -5.72 7.34
N SER A 87 13.29 -6.65 7.96
CA SER A 87 12.69 -7.79 7.25
C SER A 87 11.66 -7.32 6.21
N TYR A 88 11.37 -8.15 5.21
CA TYR A 88 10.30 -7.88 4.25
C TYR A 88 8.94 -7.60 4.91
N ALA A 89 8.62 -8.35 5.98
CA ALA A 89 7.41 -8.13 6.75
C ALA A 89 7.38 -6.73 7.40
N GLY A 90 8.51 -6.28 7.97
CA GLY A 90 8.64 -4.94 8.53
C GLY A 90 8.48 -3.84 7.49
N ARG A 91 9.08 -4.00 6.30
CA ARG A 91 8.96 -3.05 5.18
C ARG A 91 7.51 -2.92 4.70
N ILE A 92 6.75 -4.02 4.65
CA ILE A 92 5.32 -3.99 4.31
C ILE A 92 4.54 -3.20 5.33
N GLU A 93 4.84 -3.38 6.62
CA GLU A 93 4.14 -2.67 7.68
C GLU A 93 4.40 -1.16 7.61
N LEU A 94 5.64 -0.75 7.33
CA LEU A 94 6.00 0.65 7.10
C LEU A 94 5.34 1.24 5.85
N ILE A 95 5.24 0.47 4.76
CA ILE A 95 4.49 0.89 3.58
C ILE A 95 3.04 1.19 3.97
N LYS A 96 2.37 0.27 4.66
CA LYS A 96 0.95 0.40 4.99
C LYS A 96 0.64 1.52 6.00
N SER A 97 1.44 1.61 7.05
CA SER A 97 1.19 2.52 8.16
C SER A 97 1.67 3.94 7.88
N VAL A 98 2.83 4.08 7.24
CA VAL A 98 3.48 5.39 7.03
C VAL A 98 3.32 5.87 5.59
N LEU A 99 3.78 5.10 4.59
CA LEU A 99 3.79 5.58 3.21
C LEU A 99 2.38 5.76 2.65
N GLN A 100 1.50 4.76 2.86
CA GLN A 100 0.09 4.87 2.47
C GLN A 100 -0.67 5.89 3.30
N GLY A 101 -0.23 6.19 4.52
CA GLY A 101 -0.76 7.30 5.32
C GLY A 101 -0.41 8.66 4.73
N ALA A 102 0.86 8.86 4.36
CA ALA A 102 1.33 10.08 3.69
C ALA A 102 0.66 10.28 2.32
N GLU A 103 0.49 9.20 1.56
CA GLU A 103 -0.24 9.18 0.29
C GLU A 103 -1.73 9.52 0.49
N CYS A 104 -2.38 8.94 1.50
CA CYS A 104 -3.82 9.10 1.74
C CYS A 104 -4.27 10.56 1.83
N PHE A 105 -3.46 11.44 2.45
CA PHE A 105 -3.75 12.87 2.56
C PHE A 105 -3.92 13.55 1.20
N TRP A 106 -3.05 13.22 0.24
CA TRP A 106 -3.13 13.78 -1.11
C TRP A 106 -4.26 13.13 -1.91
N LEU A 107 -4.42 11.81 -1.79
CA LEU A 107 -5.45 11.06 -2.52
C LEU A 107 -6.88 11.45 -2.12
N SER A 108 -7.09 11.99 -0.92
CA SER A 108 -8.41 12.46 -0.48
C SER A 108 -8.78 13.84 -1.02
N ILE A 109 -7.81 14.61 -1.51
CA ILE A 109 -8.02 16.01 -1.92
C ILE A 109 -7.96 16.13 -3.45
N LEU A 110 -7.02 15.41 -4.09
CA LEU A 110 -6.68 15.63 -5.49
C LEU A 110 -6.77 14.35 -6.34
N PRO A 111 -7.27 14.44 -7.58
CA PRO A 111 -7.13 13.37 -8.57
C PRO A 111 -5.65 13.21 -8.91
N THR A 112 -5.10 12.04 -8.62
CA THR A 112 -3.67 11.79 -8.77
C THR A 112 -3.36 11.23 -10.16
N PRO A 113 -2.52 11.91 -10.98
CA PRO A 113 -2.18 11.43 -12.31
C PRO A 113 -1.51 10.06 -12.31
N ALA A 114 -1.73 9.26 -13.37
CA ALA A 114 -1.12 7.94 -13.51
C ALA A 114 0.42 7.97 -13.42
N GLY A 115 1.07 9.03 -13.92
CA GLY A 115 2.53 9.20 -13.80
C GLY A 115 3.00 9.32 -12.34
N VAL A 116 2.26 10.04 -11.50
CA VAL A 116 2.57 10.17 -10.06
C VAL A 116 2.35 8.84 -9.34
N GLN A 117 1.24 8.15 -9.63
CA GLN A 117 0.97 6.82 -9.09
C GLN A 117 2.07 5.82 -9.47
N ALA A 118 2.57 5.88 -10.71
CA ALA A 118 3.67 5.03 -11.16
C ALA A 118 4.97 5.32 -10.40
N LYS A 119 5.28 6.60 -10.13
CA LYS A 119 6.44 6.99 -9.30
C LYS A 119 6.32 6.45 -7.87
N ILE A 120 5.17 6.61 -7.22
CA ILE A 120 4.91 6.09 -5.87
C ILE A 120 5.03 4.57 -5.83
N ILE A 121 4.41 3.87 -6.78
CA ILE A 121 4.49 2.42 -6.90
C ILE A 121 5.93 1.96 -7.09
N LYS A 122 6.73 2.66 -7.89
CA LYS A 122 8.16 2.36 -8.08
C LYS A 122 8.94 2.47 -6.77
N LEU A 123 8.74 3.55 -6.01
CA LEU A 123 9.38 3.74 -4.70
C LEU A 123 9.00 2.62 -3.72
N CYS A 124 7.70 2.31 -3.59
CA CYS A 124 7.23 1.25 -2.69
C CYS A 124 7.74 -0.15 -3.13
N LYS A 125 7.81 -0.43 -4.43
CA LYS A 125 8.40 -1.67 -4.99
C LYS A 125 9.88 -1.80 -4.61
N ASN A 126 10.66 -0.76 -4.88
CA ASN A 126 12.09 -0.76 -4.61
C ASN A 126 12.33 -0.92 -3.11
N PHE A 127 11.65 -0.11 -2.29
CA PHE A 127 11.75 -0.23 -0.83
C PHE A 127 11.38 -1.62 -0.33
N LEU A 128 10.28 -2.21 -0.81
CA LEU A 128 9.90 -3.55 -0.39
C LEU A 128 11.02 -4.57 -0.66
N TRP A 129 11.53 -4.63 -1.89
CA TRP A 129 12.41 -5.71 -2.32
C TRP A 129 13.91 -5.50 -2.05
N SER A 130 14.40 -4.26 -2.10
CA SER A 130 15.81 -3.92 -1.85
C SER A 130 16.03 -3.18 -0.52
N GLY A 131 15.02 -2.46 -0.02
CA GLY A 131 15.15 -1.63 1.19
C GLY A 131 15.64 -0.21 0.90
N LYS A 132 15.83 0.13 -0.38
CA LYS A 132 16.35 1.43 -0.84
C LYS A 132 15.43 2.05 -1.90
N CYS A 133 15.59 3.34 -2.16
CA CYS A 133 14.80 4.07 -3.17
C CYS A 133 15.18 3.73 -4.62
N SER A 134 16.48 3.61 -4.91
CA SER A 134 17.02 3.63 -6.29
C SER A 134 17.49 2.27 -6.81
N GLU A 135 17.49 1.23 -5.99
CA GLU A 135 17.99 -0.09 -6.39
C GLU A 135 16.90 -0.88 -7.13
N ASN A 136 17.10 -1.10 -8.44
CA ASN A 136 16.18 -1.83 -9.32
C ASN A 136 16.32 -3.36 -9.15
N LYS A 137 16.12 -3.87 -7.95
CA LYS A 137 16.01 -5.32 -7.75
C LYS A 137 14.73 -5.82 -8.41
N LYS A 138 14.84 -6.85 -9.26
CA LYS A 138 13.67 -7.48 -9.90
C LYS A 138 12.70 -7.97 -8.80
N PRO A 139 11.43 -7.53 -8.81
CA PRO A 139 10.47 -7.91 -7.79
C PRO A 139 10.14 -9.41 -7.87
N LEU A 140 10.03 -10.08 -6.72
CA LEU A 140 9.68 -11.50 -6.65
C LEU A 140 8.22 -11.75 -7.02
N VAL A 141 7.35 -10.79 -6.74
CA VAL A 141 5.90 -10.87 -7.00
C VAL A 141 5.44 -9.61 -7.71
N ALA A 142 4.54 -9.75 -8.69
CA ALA A 142 3.97 -8.61 -9.39
C ALA A 142 3.19 -7.70 -8.43
N TRP A 143 3.31 -6.38 -8.61
CA TRP A 143 2.68 -5.41 -7.71
C TRP A 143 1.16 -5.47 -7.70
N ARG A 144 0.55 -5.79 -8.85
CA ARG A 144 -0.89 -6.06 -8.95
C ARG A 144 -1.32 -7.10 -7.91
N ASP A 145 -0.58 -8.20 -7.80
CA ASP A 145 -0.90 -9.30 -6.90
C ASP A 145 -0.59 -8.96 -5.44
N ILE A 146 0.42 -8.11 -5.19
CA ILE A 146 0.76 -7.59 -3.86
C ILE A 146 -0.37 -6.72 -3.30
N THR A 147 -1.00 -5.89 -4.15
CA THR A 147 -2.09 -5.00 -3.75
C THR A 147 -3.43 -5.70 -3.51
N LEU A 148 -3.51 -7.00 -3.81
CA LEU A 148 -4.70 -7.78 -3.49
C LEU A 148 -4.85 -7.94 -1.96
N PRO A 149 -6.09 -8.11 -1.47
CA PRO A 149 -6.33 -8.51 -0.10
C PRO A 149 -5.59 -9.81 0.25
N LYS A 150 -5.25 -9.99 1.53
CA LYS A 150 -4.63 -11.24 2.01
C LYS A 150 -5.50 -12.47 1.68
N SER A 151 -6.83 -12.35 1.77
CA SER A 151 -7.78 -13.41 1.40
C SER A 151 -7.72 -13.83 -0.07
N GLU A 152 -7.21 -12.96 -0.94
CA GLU A 152 -7.03 -13.19 -2.38
C GLU A 152 -5.55 -13.50 -2.71
N GLY A 153 -4.73 -13.73 -1.67
CA GLY A 153 -3.32 -14.11 -1.79
C GLY A 153 -2.37 -12.94 -1.99
N GLY A 154 -2.79 -11.69 -1.79
CA GLY A 154 -1.90 -10.54 -1.76
C GLY A 154 -1.36 -10.24 -0.36
N LEU A 155 -0.79 -9.04 -0.20
CA LEU A 155 -0.21 -8.57 1.07
C LEU A 155 -1.12 -7.56 1.78
N GLY A 156 -2.21 -7.14 1.16
CA GLY A 156 -3.14 -6.15 1.72
C GLY A 156 -2.61 -4.71 1.71
N ILE A 157 -1.71 -4.39 0.79
CA ILE A 157 -1.34 -3.01 0.47
C ILE A 157 -2.46 -2.42 -0.39
N ARG A 158 -2.95 -1.21 -0.09
CA ARG A 158 -4.02 -0.62 -0.91
C ARG A 158 -3.52 -0.28 -2.32
N ASN A 159 -4.35 -0.49 -3.33
CA ASN A 159 -4.08 -0.03 -4.68
C ASN A 159 -4.34 1.47 -4.76
N SER A 160 -3.29 2.28 -4.99
CA SER A 160 -3.35 3.74 -5.00
C SER A 160 -4.41 4.31 -5.95
N LYS A 161 -4.57 3.72 -7.14
CA LYS A 161 -5.56 4.16 -8.14
C LYS A 161 -6.97 3.95 -7.62
N ALA A 162 -7.27 2.75 -7.13
CA ALA A 162 -8.58 2.44 -6.56
C ALA A 162 -8.85 3.23 -5.27
N TRP A 163 -7.83 3.49 -4.47
CA TRP A 163 -7.95 4.26 -3.23
C TRP A 163 -8.21 5.74 -3.49
N ASN A 164 -7.55 6.36 -4.48
CA ASN A 164 -7.84 7.72 -4.91
C ASN A 164 -9.30 7.87 -5.38
N LYS A 165 -9.79 6.95 -6.21
CA LYS A 165 -11.20 6.94 -6.64
C LYS A 165 -12.16 6.79 -5.45
N ALA A 166 -11.87 5.86 -4.55
CA ALA A 166 -12.71 5.62 -3.38
C ALA A 166 -12.74 6.82 -2.40
N LEU A 167 -11.63 7.53 -2.25
CA LEU A 167 -11.58 8.72 -1.39
C LEU A 167 -12.22 9.93 -2.07
N LEU A 168 -12.03 10.12 -3.38
CA LEU A 168 -12.70 11.18 -4.12
C LEU A 168 -14.20 10.92 -4.25
N ALA A 169 -14.66 9.67 -4.24
CA ALA A 169 -16.07 9.35 -4.12
C ALA A 169 -16.71 10.01 -2.88
N LYS A 170 -15.94 10.25 -1.81
CA LYS A 170 -16.42 10.97 -0.61
C LYS A 170 -16.79 12.41 -0.97
N THR A 171 -15.91 13.09 -1.69
CA THR A 171 -16.16 14.46 -2.16
C THR A 171 -17.33 14.56 -3.13
N MET A 172 -17.71 13.47 -3.82
CA MET A 172 -18.90 13.45 -4.68
C MET A 172 -20.20 13.56 -3.91
N TRP A 173 -20.29 12.89 -2.75
CA TRP A 173 -21.47 12.95 -1.89
C TRP A 173 -21.72 14.37 -1.38
N ASP A 174 -20.63 15.03 -0.97
CA ASP A 174 -20.65 16.43 -0.52
C ASP A 174 -21.08 17.38 -1.66
N ILE A 175 -20.79 17.02 -2.91
CA ILE A 175 -21.10 17.81 -4.12
C ILE A 175 -22.50 17.54 -4.69
N GLN A 176 -23.01 16.32 -4.55
CA GLN A 176 -24.37 15.95 -4.94
C GLN A 176 -25.42 16.76 -4.15
N SER A 177 -25.02 17.34 -3.02
CA SER A 177 -25.80 18.26 -2.20
C SER A 177 -25.67 19.76 -2.57
N LYS A 178 -25.08 20.12 -3.73
CA LYS A 178 -25.02 21.45 -4.42
C LYS A 178 -23.59 21.98 -4.67
N LYS A 179 -22.90 21.56 -5.75
CA LYS A 179 -22.03 22.41 -6.64
C LYS A 179 -21.26 21.60 -7.68
N ASP A 180 -21.36 21.97 -8.96
CA ASP A 180 -20.62 21.36 -10.08
C ASP A 180 -19.10 21.53 -9.98
N SER A 181 -18.41 20.60 -9.32
CA SER A 181 -16.95 20.50 -9.42
C SER A 181 -16.55 19.63 -10.61
N LEU A 182 -15.75 20.20 -11.52
CA LEU A 182 -15.34 19.57 -12.78
C LEU A 182 -14.64 18.19 -12.63
N TRP A 183 -13.93 17.95 -11.53
CA TRP A 183 -13.28 16.65 -11.31
C TRP A 183 -14.21 15.59 -10.71
N VAL A 184 -15.31 15.99 -10.07
CA VAL A 184 -16.36 15.08 -9.62
C VAL A 184 -17.19 14.57 -10.80
N MET A 185 -17.31 15.36 -11.87
CA MET A 185 -17.96 14.91 -13.11
C MET A 185 -17.25 13.70 -13.73
N GLY A 186 -15.92 13.73 -13.85
CA GLY A 186 -15.17 12.64 -14.50
C GLY A 186 -15.30 11.28 -13.81
N LEU A 187 -15.26 11.25 -12.48
CA LEU A 187 -15.48 10.00 -11.73
C LEU A 187 -16.96 9.59 -11.76
N ARG A 188 -17.91 10.55 -11.83
CA ARG A 188 -19.35 10.27 -11.92
C ARG A 188 -19.64 9.61 -13.25
N ASP A 189 -19.10 10.15 -14.33
CA ASP A 189 -19.23 9.61 -15.69
C ASP A 189 -18.64 8.20 -15.78
N GLU A 190 -17.51 7.93 -15.11
CA GLU A 190 -16.94 6.58 -15.04
C GLU A 190 -17.88 5.58 -14.35
N ILE A 191 -18.49 5.96 -13.23
CA ILE A 191 -19.44 5.10 -12.51
C ILE A 191 -20.71 4.91 -13.36
N ILE A 192 -21.24 5.97 -13.97
CA ILE A 192 -22.41 5.90 -14.87
C ILE A 192 -22.13 4.99 -16.05
N ALA A 193 -20.95 5.10 -16.68
CA ALA A 193 -20.56 4.22 -17.77
C ALA A 193 -20.45 2.75 -17.32
N THR A 194 -19.99 2.50 -16.09
CA THR A 194 -19.86 1.14 -15.53
C THR A 194 -21.22 0.54 -15.17
N GLU A 195 -22.11 1.33 -14.56
CA GLU A 195 -23.46 0.92 -14.13
C GLU A 195 -24.53 1.11 -15.22
N GLN A 196 -24.12 1.55 -16.42
CA GLN A 196 -24.92 1.76 -17.64
C GLN A 196 -26.03 2.82 -17.54
N SER A 197 -26.34 3.33 -16.35
CA SER A 197 -27.36 4.37 -16.14
C SER A 197 -27.09 5.23 -14.91
N GLN A 198 -27.59 6.46 -14.94
CA GLN A 198 -27.49 7.40 -13.81
C GLN A 198 -28.24 6.93 -12.54
N PRO A 199 -29.47 6.37 -12.62
CA PRO A 199 -30.15 5.85 -11.44
C PRO A 199 -29.42 4.66 -10.79
N ALA A 200 -28.86 3.76 -11.59
CA ALA A 200 -28.07 2.63 -11.07
C ALA A 200 -26.78 3.09 -10.37
N ALA A 201 -26.08 4.07 -10.97
CA ALA A 201 -24.91 4.69 -10.34
C ALA A 201 -25.25 5.36 -9.00
N ALA A 202 -26.36 6.10 -8.92
CA ALA A 202 -26.82 6.71 -7.68
C ALA A 202 -27.16 5.65 -6.61
N GLN A 203 -27.87 4.58 -7.00
CA GLN A 203 -28.16 3.47 -6.10
C GLN A 203 -26.86 2.81 -5.59
N LYS A 204 -25.84 2.68 -6.46
CA LYS A 204 -24.55 2.12 -6.08
C LYS A 204 -23.79 2.98 -5.09
N ILE A 205 -23.79 4.30 -5.30
CA ILE A 205 -23.17 5.27 -4.39
C ILE A 205 -23.90 5.25 -3.03
N ASN A 206 -25.24 5.18 -3.04
CA ASN A 206 -26.04 5.07 -1.82
C ASN A 206 -25.72 3.81 -1.00
N GLN A 207 -25.34 2.69 -1.65
CA GLN A 207 -24.89 1.49 -0.95
C GLN A 207 -23.56 1.70 -0.20
N TRP A 208 -22.78 2.71 -0.58
CA TRP A 208 -21.53 3.04 0.10
C TRP A 208 -21.74 4.02 1.25
N THR A 209 -22.92 4.62 1.38
CA THR A 209 -23.24 5.60 2.42
C THR A 209 -24.11 4.98 3.51
N ALA A 210 -23.83 5.29 4.77
CA ALA A 210 -24.76 5.05 5.87
C ALA A 210 -24.76 6.27 6.80
N ASN A 211 -25.95 6.67 7.27
CA ASN A 211 -26.14 7.83 8.14
C ASN A 211 -25.54 9.14 7.58
N GLY A 212 -25.50 9.30 6.25
CA GLY A 212 -24.93 10.47 5.59
C GLY A 212 -23.41 10.44 5.39
N ASP A 213 -22.72 9.41 5.90
CA ASP A 213 -21.27 9.25 5.76
C ASP A 213 -20.91 8.18 4.72
N LEU A 214 -19.92 8.48 3.86
CA LEU A 214 -19.36 7.50 2.94
C LEU A 214 -18.42 6.51 3.65
N HIS A 215 -18.74 5.23 3.55
CA HIS A 215 -17.82 4.15 3.87
C HIS A 215 -16.80 3.94 2.76
N SER A 216 -15.64 4.61 2.85
CA SER A 216 -14.55 4.51 1.86
C SER A 216 -14.09 3.06 1.59
N LYS A 217 -14.30 2.14 2.53
CA LYS A 217 -14.03 0.71 2.34
C LYS A 217 -14.91 0.09 1.25
N LEU A 218 -16.21 0.40 1.23
CA LEU A 218 -17.16 -0.15 0.25
C LEU A 218 -16.85 0.42 -1.15
N ALA A 219 -16.59 1.72 -1.24
CA ALA A 219 -16.13 2.35 -2.47
C ALA A 219 -14.81 1.75 -2.96
N TYR A 220 -13.85 1.49 -2.07
CA TYR A 220 -12.60 0.84 -2.44
C TYR A 220 -12.80 -0.60 -2.92
N ASP A 221 -13.66 -1.37 -2.26
CA ASP A 221 -13.99 -2.74 -2.65
C ASP A 221 -14.65 -2.80 -4.04
N TYR A 222 -15.29 -1.70 -4.47
CA TYR A 222 -15.81 -1.54 -5.83
C TYR A 222 -14.69 -1.29 -6.86
N PHE A 223 -13.80 -0.32 -6.61
CA PHE A 223 -12.76 0.08 -7.58
C PHE A 223 -11.54 -0.83 -7.61
N LYS A 224 -11.27 -1.59 -6.55
CA LYS A 224 -10.07 -2.43 -6.47
C LYS A 224 -10.13 -3.57 -7.50
N PRO A 225 -8.97 -4.03 -8.01
CA PRO A 225 -8.91 -5.27 -8.77
C PRO A 225 -9.49 -6.43 -7.96
N LYS A 226 -10.37 -7.23 -8.57
CA LYS A 226 -10.98 -8.40 -7.95
C LYS A 226 -10.22 -9.66 -8.34
N ALA A 227 -9.93 -10.53 -7.37
CA ALA A 227 -9.40 -11.86 -7.61
C ALA A 227 -10.18 -12.92 -6.81
N ASN A 228 -10.00 -14.18 -7.19
CA ASN A 228 -10.67 -15.29 -6.51
C ASN A 228 -10.18 -15.43 -5.07
N LYS A 229 -11.12 -15.60 -4.14
CA LYS A 229 -10.79 -15.87 -2.73
C LYS A 229 -10.08 -17.22 -2.62
N LEU A 230 -8.99 -17.21 -1.86
CA LEU A 230 -8.16 -18.39 -1.60
C LEU A 230 -8.37 -18.86 -0.16
N LYS A 231 -8.27 -20.17 0.07
CA LYS A 231 -8.42 -20.77 1.41
C LYS A 231 -7.12 -20.77 2.22
N TRP A 232 -5.98 -20.90 1.55
CA TRP A 232 -4.67 -20.99 2.19
C TRP A 232 -4.18 -19.72 2.91
N PRO A 233 -4.54 -18.48 2.54
CA PRO A 233 -3.99 -17.30 3.21
C PRO A 233 -4.37 -17.19 4.69
N ALA A 234 -5.51 -17.74 5.09
CA ALA A 234 -5.93 -17.79 6.51
C ALA A 234 -4.97 -18.63 7.37
N VAL A 235 -4.30 -19.63 6.79
CA VAL A 235 -3.28 -20.43 7.48
C VAL A 235 -2.01 -19.61 7.68
N ILE A 236 -1.59 -18.89 6.64
CA ILE A 236 -0.33 -18.14 6.65
C ILE A 236 -0.42 -16.90 7.54
N TRP A 237 -1.49 -16.12 7.38
CA TRP A 237 -1.67 -14.82 8.02
C TRP A 237 -2.43 -14.89 9.35
N SER A 238 -2.16 -15.94 10.13
CA SER A 238 -2.72 -16.05 11.49
C SER A 238 -2.04 -15.06 12.45
N ASN A 239 -2.78 -14.55 13.43
CA ASN A 239 -2.30 -13.55 14.40
C ASN A 239 -1.18 -14.05 15.32
N TYR A 240 -1.08 -15.36 15.54
CA TYR A 240 -0.01 -16.00 16.30
C TYR A 240 1.22 -16.37 15.46
N THR A 241 1.18 -16.17 14.14
CA THR A 241 2.33 -16.45 13.27
C THR A 241 3.20 -15.20 13.20
N THR A 242 4.47 -15.31 13.57
CA THR A 242 5.42 -14.22 13.47
C THR A 242 5.48 -13.68 12.01
N PRO A 243 5.36 -12.36 11.79
CA PRO A 243 5.20 -11.79 10.44
C PRO A 243 6.29 -12.19 9.43
N LYS A 244 7.57 -12.26 9.86
CA LYS A 244 8.68 -12.69 8.99
C LYS A 244 8.52 -14.12 8.48
N HIS A 245 8.01 -15.01 9.32
CA HIS A 245 7.75 -16.41 8.98
C HIS A 245 6.58 -16.55 8.02
N ALA A 246 5.48 -15.83 8.30
CA ALA A 246 4.31 -15.77 7.43
C ALA A 246 4.69 -15.25 6.02
N PHE A 247 5.55 -14.24 5.94
CA PHE A 247 5.99 -13.68 4.67
C PHE A 247 6.79 -14.68 3.82
N ILE A 248 7.75 -15.39 4.42
CA ILE A 248 8.52 -16.42 3.70
C ILE A 248 7.62 -17.57 3.26
N LEU A 249 6.71 -18.04 4.12
CA LEU A 249 5.74 -19.06 3.74
C LEU A 249 4.80 -18.59 2.61
N TRP A 250 4.40 -17.32 2.61
CA TRP A 250 3.62 -16.72 1.51
C TRP A 250 4.39 -16.72 0.19
N LEU A 251 5.68 -16.34 0.19
CA LEU A 251 6.53 -16.42 -1.01
C LEU A 251 6.68 -17.86 -1.50
N ALA A 252 6.84 -18.80 -0.57
CA ALA A 252 6.97 -20.21 -0.89
C ALA A 252 5.69 -20.77 -1.54
N MET A 253 4.52 -20.41 -1.00
CA MET A 253 3.21 -20.79 -1.56
C MET A 253 2.93 -20.18 -2.92
N LYS A 254 3.54 -19.03 -3.23
CA LYS A 254 3.52 -18.38 -4.54
C LYS A 254 4.57 -18.91 -5.50
N GLU A 255 5.45 -19.83 -5.06
CA GLU A 255 6.59 -20.32 -5.84
C GLU A 255 7.49 -19.17 -6.31
N ARG A 256 7.84 -18.28 -5.38
CA ARG A 256 8.69 -17.10 -5.64
C ARG A 256 9.87 -16.96 -4.68
N LEU A 257 10.19 -18.01 -3.93
CA LEU A 257 11.49 -18.11 -3.25
C LEU A 257 12.59 -18.29 -4.30
N LEU A 258 13.72 -17.62 -4.10
CA LEU A 258 14.90 -17.64 -4.97
C LEU A 258 15.82 -18.83 -4.63
N THR A 259 15.29 -20.04 -4.84
CA THR A 259 16.11 -21.27 -4.86
C THR A 259 17.09 -21.24 -6.03
N LYS A 260 18.17 -22.04 -6.00
CA LYS A 260 19.22 -21.98 -7.03
C LYS A 260 18.69 -22.20 -8.45
N ASP A 261 17.69 -23.07 -8.61
CA ASP A 261 16.98 -23.33 -9.88
C ASP A 261 16.26 -22.10 -10.47
N ARG A 262 16.07 -21.05 -9.67
CA ARG A 262 15.38 -19.80 -10.03
C ARG A 262 16.30 -18.59 -10.05
N LEU A 263 17.58 -18.77 -9.75
CA LEU A 263 18.54 -17.69 -9.87
C LEU A 263 18.72 -17.32 -11.35
N PRO A 264 18.89 -16.03 -11.66
CA PRO A 264 19.03 -15.57 -13.04
C PRO A 264 20.36 -15.96 -13.70
N ASP A 265 21.32 -16.48 -12.94
CA ASP A 265 22.63 -16.90 -13.42
C ASP A 265 22.63 -18.40 -13.83
N PRO A 266 22.68 -18.73 -15.14
CA PRO A 266 22.64 -20.10 -15.63
C PRO A 266 23.92 -20.90 -15.32
N GLY A 267 25.04 -20.22 -15.01
CA GLY A 267 26.32 -20.84 -14.71
C GLY A 267 26.55 -21.15 -13.23
N ALA A 268 25.64 -20.71 -12.35
CA ALA A 268 25.79 -20.89 -10.92
C ALA A 268 25.61 -22.36 -10.50
N ASP A 269 26.41 -22.79 -9.52
CA ASP A 269 26.29 -24.11 -8.89
C ASP A 269 24.86 -24.32 -8.34
N GLN A 270 24.18 -25.33 -8.90
CA GLN A 270 22.80 -25.68 -8.58
C GLN A 270 22.66 -26.61 -7.39
N THR A 271 23.76 -27.13 -6.83
CA THR A 271 23.71 -28.08 -5.71
C THR A 271 23.17 -27.42 -4.44
N CYS A 272 22.36 -28.15 -3.68
CA CYS A 272 21.74 -27.68 -2.45
C CYS A 272 22.78 -27.24 -1.42
N SER A 273 22.68 -25.99 -0.92
CA SER A 273 23.63 -25.47 0.09
C SER A 273 23.57 -26.22 1.43
N LEU A 274 22.51 -27.00 1.68
CA LEU A 274 22.33 -27.76 2.91
C LEU A 274 22.95 -29.15 2.86
N CYS A 275 22.64 -29.96 1.83
CA CYS A 275 23.14 -31.33 1.71
C CYS A 275 24.28 -31.51 0.71
N ARG A 276 24.46 -30.58 -0.25
CA ARG A 276 25.49 -30.61 -1.30
C ARG A 276 25.47 -31.86 -2.20
N THR A 277 24.35 -32.57 -2.28
CA THR A 277 24.23 -33.82 -3.06
C THR A 277 23.32 -33.72 -4.27
N GLU A 278 22.22 -32.96 -4.18
CA GLU A 278 21.20 -32.83 -5.23
C GLU A 278 20.95 -31.36 -5.56
N ASN A 279 20.29 -31.09 -6.69
CA ASN A 279 19.96 -29.73 -7.10
C ASN A 279 18.93 -29.06 -6.18
N GLU A 280 19.12 -27.77 -5.90
CA GLU A 280 18.24 -27.01 -5.01
C GLU A 280 16.96 -26.56 -5.72
N THR A 281 15.89 -27.31 -5.52
CA THR A 281 14.51 -26.90 -5.81
C THR A 281 13.76 -26.56 -4.54
N THR A 282 12.58 -25.96 -4.63
CA THR A 282 11.73 -25.70 -3.46
C THR A 282 11.33 -27.02 -2.77
N GLU A 283 10.96 -28.05 -3.52
CA GLU A 283 10.59 -29.37 -3.01
C GLU A 283 11.79 -30.08 -2.37
N HIS A 284 12.96 -30.01 -3.01
CA HIS A 284 14.17 -30.58 -2.45
C HIS A 284 14.53 -29.89 -1.15
N LEU A 285 14.66 -28.55 -1.17
CA LEU A 285 15.07 -27.76 -0.02
C LEU A 285 14.18 -28.01 1.20
N PHE A 286 12.85 -28.10 1.04
CA PHE A 286 11.96 -28.23 2.19
C PHE A 286 11.58 -29.67 2.57
N PHE A 287 11.69 -30.68 1.68
CA PHE A 287 11.20 -32.03 2.00
C PHE A 287 12.07 -33.20 1.52
N GLN A 288 12.82 -33.07 0.42
CA GLN A 288 13.63 -34.19 -0.09
C GLN A 288 15.06 -34.16 0.45
N CYS A 289 15.59 -33.00 0.80
CA CYS A 289 16.91 -32.81 1.38
C CYS A 289 17.09 -33.65 2.66
N ASN A 290 18.11 -34.50 2.68
CA ASN A 290 18.40 -35.39 3.82
C ASN A 290 18.61 -34.63 5.13
N PHE A 291 19.30 -33.48 5.07
CA PHE A 291 19.46 -32.59 6.23
C PHE A 291 18.11 -32.10 6.77
N VAL A 292 17.22 -31.64 5.89
CA VAL A 292 15.92 -31.10 6.29
C VAL A 292 14.93 -32.20 6.70
N ARG A 293 15.07 -33.42 6.18
CA ARG A 293 14.30 -34.58 6.66
C ARG A 293 14.59 -34.90 8.13
N GLN A 294 15.85 -34.76 8.57
CA GLN A 294 16.22 -34.93 9.98
C GLN A 294 15.58 -33.87 10.87
N ILE A 295 15.35 -32.65 10.36
CA ILE A 295 14.61 -31.59 11.08
C ILE A 295 13.11 -31.89 11.13
N TRP A 296 12.52 -32.34 10.02
CA TRP A 296 11.09 -32.64 9.99
C TRP A 296 10.69 -33.85 10.84
N SER A 297 11.56 -34.84 11.04
CA SER A 297 11.26 -36.05 11.81
C SER A 297 10.78 -35.76 13.25
N PRO A 298 11.53 -35.04 14.10
CA PRO A 298 11.07 -34.69 15.44
C PRO A 298 9.86 -33.75 15.42
N ILE A 299 9.81 -32.78 14.51
CA ILE A 299 8.67 -31.85 14.39
C ILE A 299 7.38 -32.60 14.03
N LYS A 300 7.47 -33.59 13.15
CA LYS A 300 6.34 -34.45 12.78
C LYS A 300 5.81 -35.22 13.98
N SER A 301 6.71 -35.76 14.79
CA SER A 301 6.38 -36.48 16.02
C SER A 301 5.72 -35.55 17.05
N TRP A 302 6.37 -34.44 17.39
CA TRP A 302 5.88 -33.48 18.39
C TRP A 302 4.52 -32.88 18.04
N MET A 303 4.29 -32.59 16.77
CA MET A 303 3.05 -31.97 16.30
C MET A 303 1.99 -33.01 15.89
N GLY A 304 2.29 -34.31 15.94
CA GLY A 304 1.36 -35.39 15.56
C GLY A 304 0.91 -35.32 14.09
N PHE A 305 1.83 -35.08 13.16
CA PHE A 305 1.55 -35.18 11.72
C PHE A 305 1.46 -36.64 11.30
N ARG A 306 0.26 -37.13 10.96
CA ARG A 306 0.04 -38.53 10.55
C ARG A 306 0.50 -38.87 9.13
N ARG A 307 0.78 -37.87 8.29
CA ARG A 307 1.08 -38.04 6.85
C ARG A 307 2.46 -37.47 6.50
N THR A 308 3.08 -38.05 5.48
CA THR A 308 4.32 -37.55 4.91
C THR A 308 4.08 -36.22 4.21
N LEU A 309 4.76 -35.17 4.67
CA LEU A 309 4.81 -33.87 4.00
C LEU A 309 5.74 -33.98 2.79
N SER A 310 5.19 -33.83 1.59
CA SER A 310 5.95 -33.89 0.33
C SER A 310 6.14 -32.51 -0.32
N THR A 311 5.17 -31.59 -0.17
CA THR A 311 5.23 -30.23 -0.70
C THR A 311 4.61 -29.23 0.28
N LEU A 312 4.99 -27.95 0.18
CA LEU A 312 4.44 -26.89 1.05
C LEU A 312 2.95 -26.67 0.76
N LYS A 313 2.55 -26.73 -0.52
CA LYS A 313 1.14 -26.65 -0.92
C LYS A 313 0.32 -27.78 -0.30
N ALA A 314 0.84 -29.00 -0.29
CA ALA A 314 0.18 -30.14 0.36
C ALA A 314 0.13 -29.96 1.89
N ALA A 315 1.22 -29.53 2.52
CA ALA A 315 1.31 -29.26 3.95
C ALA A 315 0.26 -28.22 4.40
N VAL A 316 0.16 -27.11 3.68
CA VAL A 316 -0.82 -26.05 3.96
C VAL A 316 -2.25 -26.56 3.69
N LYS A 317 -2.50 -27.24 2.56
CA LYS A 317 -3.82 -27.82 2.25
C LYS A 317 -4.28 -28.82 3.31
N TRP A 318 -3.36 -29.63 3.82
CA TRP A 318 -3.59 -30.57 4.91
C TRP A 318 -3.93 -29.85 6.21
N SER A 319 -3.21 -28.78 6.55
CA SER A 319 -3.49 -28.01 7.77
C SER A 319 -4.90 -27.41 7.77
N ILE A 320 -5.45 -27.07 6.61
CA ILE A 320 -6.85 -26.60 6.47
C ILE A 320 -7.84 -27.74 6.77
N LYS A 321 -7.51 -28.98 6.40
CA LYS A 321 -8.38 -30.15 6.57
C LYS A 321 -8.31 -30.75 7.97
N GLU A 322 -7.10 -30.93 8.52
CA GLU A 322 -6.88 -31.68 9.76
C GLU A 322 -6.67 -30.80 11.00
N ALA A 323 -6.17 -29.57 10.85
CA ALA A 323 -6.07 -28.61 11.95
C ALA A 323 -7.29 -27.68 11.95
N ARG A 324 -8.50 -28.26 11.94
CA ARG A 324 -9.76 -27.51 12.09
C ARG A 324 -9.88 -27.05 13.55
N GLY A 325 -10.32 -25.81 13.76
CA GLY A 325 -10.52 -25.22 15.10
C GLY A 325 -9.40 -24.32 15.61
N THR A 326 -9.64 -23.74 16.78
CA THR A 326 -8.80 -22.73 17.46
C THR A 326 -7.93 -23.29 18.58
N GLY A 327 -7.96 -24.62 18.77
CA GLY A 327 -7.19 -25.33 19.79
C GLY A 327 -5.68 -25.19 19.60
N ILE A 328 -4.93 -25.34 20.71
CA ILE A 328 -3.48 -25.17 20.75
C ILE A 328 -2.77 -26.08 19.75
N GLN A 329 -3.18 -27.35 19.66
CA GLN A 329 -2.62 -28.32 18.72
C GLN A 329 -2.78 -27.89 17.25
N SER A 330 -3.95 -27.35 16.88
CA SER A 330 -4.20 -26.84 15.53
C SER A 330 -3.35 -25.61 15.21
N LYS A 331 -3.15 -24.71 16.18
CA LYS A 331 -2.26 -23.54 16.04
C LYS A 331 -0.80 -23.96 15.93
N ALA A 332 -0.35 -24.89 16.79
CA ALA A 332 1.01 -25.40 16.83
C ALA A 332 1.40 -26.07 15.50
N LYS A 333 0.52 -26.89 14.90
CA LYS A 333 0.73 -27.48 13.57
C LYS A 333 0.97 -26.43 12.48
N ARG A 334 0.16 -25.36 12.45
CA ARG A 334 0.29 -24.28 11.45
C ARG A 334 1.56 -23.47 11.68
N LEU A 335 1.86 -23.16 12.95
CA LEU A 335 3.08 -22.46 13.34
C LEU A 335 4.32 -23.29 13.00
N GLY A 336 4.31 -24.60 13.26
CA GLY A 336 5.39 -25.52 12.92
C GLY A 336 5.74 -25.50 11.43
N ILE A 337 4.73 -25.45 10.55
CA ILE A 337 4.97 -25.30 9.10
C ILE A 337 5.69 -23.97 8.82
N ALA A 338 5.17 -22.85 9.32
CA ALA A 338 5.75 -21.52 9.08
C ALA A 338 7.16 -21.36 9.66
N CYS A 339 7.36 -21.80 10.91
CA CYS A 339 8.65 -21.83 11.62
C CYS A 339 9.69 -22.65 10.87
N THR A 340 9.38 -23.90 10.57
CA THR A 340 10.32 -24.79 9.87
C THR A 340 10.69 -24.22 8.50
N THR A 341 9.71 -23.71 7.75
CA THR A 341 9.95 -23.10 6.43
C THR A 341 10.89 -21.90 6.53
N TYR A 342 10.68 -21.02 7.50
CA TYR A 342 11.53 -19.85 7.69
C TYR A 342 12.94 -20.22 8.13
N PHE A 343 13.11 -21.07 9.14
CA PHE A 343 14.44 -21.39 9.68
C PHE A 343 15.27 -22.22 8.70
N VAL A 344 14.66 -23.12 7.92
CA VAL A 344 15.35 -23.81 6.82
C VAL A 344 15.79 -22.81 5.76
N TRP A 345 14.92 -21.86 5.38
CA TRP A 345 15.26 -20.81 4.42
C TRP A 345 16.37 -19.87 4.92
N GLU A 346 16.33 -19.49 6.19
CA GLU A 346 17.34 -18.65 6.85
C GLU A 346 18.69 -19.39 6.92
N ALA A 347 18.70 -20.64 7.39
CA ALA A 347 19.91 -21.46 7.46
C ALA A 347 20.55 -21.68 6.08
N ARG A 348 19.73 -21.82 5.02
CA ARG A 348 20.21 -21.89 3.64
C ARG A 348 20.89 -20.60 3.21
N ASN A 349 20.33 -19.43 3.53
CA ASN A 349 20.88 -18.14 3.09
C ASN A 349 22.08 -17.66 3.90
N LEU A 350 22.35 -18.27 5.05
CA LEU A 350 23.55 -18.00 5.87
C LEU A 350 24.78 -18.80 5.41
N ARG A 351 24.60 -19.79 4.54
CA ARG A 351 25.66 -20.59 3.93
C ARG A 351 25.86 -20.17 2.49
#